data_AF-A0A8K0LHZ3-F1
#
_entry.id   AF-A0A8K0LHZ3-F1
#
_cell.length_a   1.000
_cell.length_b   1.000
_cell.length_c   1.000
_cell.angle_alpha   90.00
_cell.angle_beta   90.00
_cell.angle_gamma   90.00
#
_symmetry.space_group_name_H-M   'P 1'
#
loop_
_entity.id
_entity.type
_entity.pdbx_description
1 polymer ?
#
loop_
_entity_poly.entity_id
_entity_poly.type
_entity_poly.pdbx_seq_one_letter_code
_entity_poly.pdbx_strand_id
1 'polypeptide(L)'
;MDENTEPVVIYEGAEATTATQPKPLFPAPLVLARHLSGKPLPQRKSRLLNFGYRAAAVFGSTVVVLGLGVVGFFLYDASTYHLHSSQMDVDIAALAISPRRGGPKNLPILESYIDDDDTEEMRRQKNKPRLVVLGGGWEG
;
A
#
# COMPACT_ATOMS: atom_id res chain seq x y z
N MET A 1 -63.24 -69.18 61.30
CA MET A 1 -63.64 -68.05 62.16
C MET A 1 -62.56 -67.00 62.03
N ASP A 2 -62.35 -66.44 60.82
CA ASP A 2 -63.21 -65.48 60.08
C ASP A 2 -63.10 -64.12 60.83
N GLU A 3 -62.73 -62.98 60.26
CA GLU A 3 -63.19 -62.35 59.02
C GLU A 3 -62.34 -61.06 58.87
N ASN A 4 -61.45 -60.96 57.88
CA ASN A 4 -61.62 -60.23 56.62
C ASN A 4 -62.29 -58.85 56.74
N THR A 5 -61.50 -57.77 56.68
CA THR A 5 -61.98 -56.45 56.21
C THR A 5 -60.82 -55.65 55.59
N GLU A 6 -60.64 -55.78 54.27
CA GLU A 6 -60.17 -54.71 53.38
C GLU A 6 -61.41 -54.02 52.76
N PRO A 7 -61.29 -52.95 51.93
CA PRO A 7 -60.38 -51.81 51.96
C PRO A 7 -61.15 -50.47 51.84
N VAL A 8 -60.51 -49.32 52.09
CA VAL A 8 -61.00 -48.04 51.53
C VAL A 8 -59.86 -47.36 50.78
N VAL A 9 -60.03 -47.37 49.47
CA VAL A 9 -59.21 -46.69 48.48
C VAL A 9 -59.81 -45.31 48.23
N ILE A 10 -59.01 -44.25 48.33
CA ILE A 10 -59.29 -43.01 47.59
C ILE A 10 -58.01 -42.63 46.86
N TYR A 11 -58.08 -42.74 45.53
CA TYR A 11 -57.14 -42.18 44.59
C TYR A 11 -57.38 -40.67 44.50
N GLU A 12 -56.36 -39.86 44.74
CA GLU A 12 -56.34 -38.49 44.26
C GLU A 12 -54.97 -38.23 43.63
N GLY A 13 -54.97 -38.19 42.30
CA GLY A 13 -53.80 -37.94 41.51
C GLY A 13 -53.52 -36.45 41.38
N ALA A 14 -52.26 -36.11 41.16
CA ALA A 14 -51.86 -35.11 40.18
C ALA A 14 -50.33 -35.15 40.03
N GLU A 15 -49.91 -35.83 38.97
CA GLU A 15 -48.88 -35.40 38.03
C GLU A 15 -47.47 -35.05 38.59
N ALA A 16 -46.55 -35.97 38.29
CA ALA A 16 -45.14 -35.68 38.14
C ALA A 16 -44.95 -34.35 37.37
N THR A 17 -44.38 -33.34 38.04
CA THR A 17 -43.96 -32.10 37.37
C THR A 17 -42.81 -32.43 36.44
N THR A 18 -43.16 -32.82 35.22
CA THR A 18 -42.30 -32.85 34.04
C THR A 18 -41.66 -31.48 33.90
N ALA A 19 -40.34 -31.42 34.08
CA ALA A 19 -39.56 -30.25 33.72
C ALA A 19 -39.78 -29.97 32.22
N THR A 20 -40.56 -28.93 31.91
CA THR A 20 -40.74 -28.40 30.57
C THR A 20 -39.39 -27.91 30.05
N GLN A 21 -38.71 -28.75 29.27
CA GLN A 21 -37.57 -28.33 28.45
C GLN A 21 -38.07 -27.32 27.41
N PRO A 22 -37.50 -26.10 27.33
CA PRO A 22 -37.87 -25.17 26.29
C PRO A 22 -37.49 -25.76 24.93
N LYS A 23 -38.50 -26.01 24.10
CA LYS A 23 -38.33 -26.38 22.70
C LYS A 23 -37.55 -25.26 21.99
N PRO A 24 -36.34 -25.51 21.47
CA PRO A 24 -35.63 -24.49 20.70
C PRO A 24 -36.46 -24.13 19.46
N LEU A 25 -36.83 -22.86 19.34
CA LEU A 25 -37.69 -22.30 18.29
C LEU A 25 -36.94 -21.98 16.99
N PHE A 26 -35.69 -22.45 16.83
CA PHE A 26 -34.92 -22.21 15.62
C PHE A 26 -34.93 -23.46 14.73
N PRO A 27 -35.35 -23.36 13.45
CA PRO A 27 -35.16 -24.45 12.51
C PRO A 27 -33.66 -24.67 12.34
N ALA A 28 -33.20 -25.91 12.55
CA ALA A 28 -31.83 -26.29 12.23
C ALA A 28 -31.54 -25.93 10.76
N PRO A 29 -30.38 -25.33 10.44
CA PRO A 29 -30.01 -25.15 9.05
C PRO A 29 -29.96 -26.54 8.41
N LEU A 30 -30.71 -26.75 7.33
CA LEU A 30 -30.57 -27.92 6.48
C LEU A 30 -29.20 -27.84 5.81
N VAL A 31 -28.17 -28.25 6.54
CA VAL A 31 -26.87 -28.56 5.98
C VAL A 31 -27.11 -29.79 5.12
N LEU A 32 -27.29 -29.58 3.82
CA LEU A 32 -27.25 -30.64 2.83
C LEU A 32 -25.80 -31.13 2.77
N ALA A 33 -25.43 -31.94 3.77
CA ALA A 33 -24.15 -32.60 3.89
C ALA A 33 -24.08 -33.65 2.79
N ARG A 34 -23.70 -33.20 1.60
CA ARG A 34 -23.37 -34.08 0.48
C ARG A 34 -22.20 -34.94 0.93
N HIS A 35 -22.45 -36.21 1.19
CA HIS A 35 -21.40 -37.18 1.51
C HIS A 35 -20.51 -37.37 0.27
N LEU A 36 -19.47 -36.54 0.17
CA LEU A 36 -18.38 -36.77 -0.78
C LEU A 36 -17.58 -37.96 -0.26
N SER A 37 -17.84 -39.14 -0.83
CA SER A 37 -17.04 -40.35 -0.63
C SER A 37 -15.70 -40.19 -1.36
N GLY A 38 -14.83 -39.36 -0.78
CA GLY A 38 -13.42 -39.31 -1.10
C GLY A 38 -12.64 -40.02 0.00
N LYS A 39 -11.61 -40.77 -0.37
CA LYS A 39 -10.58 -41.17 0.61
C LYS A 39 -10.13 -39.88 1.33
N PRO A 40 -10.04 -39.84 2.66
CA PRO A 40 -9.54 -38.64 3.32
C PRO A 40 -8.16 -38.33 2.74
N LEU A 41 -8.01 -37.15 2.14
CA LEU A 41 -6.70 -36.65 1.73
C LEU A 41 -5.78 -36.81 2.95
N PRO A 42 -4.58 -37.38 2.81
CA PRO A 42 -3.69 -37.61 3.95
C PRO A 42 -3.45 -36.29 4.67
N GLN A 43 -4.20 -36.05 5.74
CA GLN A 43 -4.11 -34.84 6.55
C GLN A 43 -2.88 -35.00 7.44
N ARG A 44 -1.70 -34.79 6.88
CA ARG A 44 -0.46 -34.74 7.65
C ARG A 44 -0.45 -33.42 8.44
N LYS A 45 -1.14 -33.42 9.60
CA LYS A 45 -1.30 -32.28 10.51
C LYS A 45 -0.02 -31.95 11.30
N SER A 46 1.12 -31.83 10.61
CA SER A 46 2.32 -31.31 11.26
C SER A 46 2.15 -29.80 11.46
N ARG A 47 2.01 -29.38 12.72
CA ARG A 47 1.95 -27.96 13.08
C ARG A 47 3.19 -27.21 12.61
N LEU A 48 4.36 -27.86 12.68
CA LEU A 48 5.64 -27.32 12.22
C LEU A 48 5.68 -27.14 10.70
N LEU A 49 5.20 -28.12 9.92
CA LEU A 49 5.17 -27.98 8.46
C LEU A 49 4.17 -26.92 8.03
N ASN A 50 3.00 -26.85 8.66
CA ASN A 50 2.02 -25.79 8.38
C ASN A 50 2.54 -24.41 8.77
N PHE A 51 3.27 -24.30 9.89
CA PHE A 51 3.91 -23.06 10.31
C PHE A 51 5.02 -22.66 9.33
N GLY A 52 5.90 -23.59 8.96
CA GLY A 52 6.97 -23.35 7.98
C GLY A 52 6.43 -22.95 6.61
N TYR A 53 5.39 -23.61 6.12
CA TYR A 53 4.74 -23.26 4.84
C TYR A 53 4.11 -21.86 4.90
N ARG A 54 3.40 -21.53 5.99
CA ARG A 54 2.82 -20.20 6.16
C ARG A 54 3.88 -19.11 6.27
N ALA A 55 4.94 -19.36 7.04
CA ALA A 55 6.06 -18.43 7.19
C ALA A 55 6.77 -18.22 5.84
N ALA A 56 7.06 -19.28 5.10
CA ALA A 56 7.68 -19.20 3.78
C ALA A 56 6.78 -18.48 2.76
N ALA A 57 5.46 -18.73 2.79
CA ALA A 57 4.51 -18.06 1.91
C ALA A 57 4.44 -16.55 2.19
N VAL A 58 4.39 -16.15 3.47
CA VAL A 58 4.36 -14.73 3.89
C VAL A 58 5.69 -14.05 3.58
N PHE A 59 6.81 -14.71 3.87
CA PHE A 59 8.13 -14.15 3.59
C PHE A 59 8.37 -14.02 2.09
N GLY A 60 8.09 -15.08 1.33
CA GLY A 60 8.20 -15.09 -0.13
C GLY A 60 7.31 -14.04 -0.79
N SER A 61 6.06 -13.89 -0.36
CA SER A 61 5.17 -12.87 -0.91
C SER A 61 5.69 -11.46 -0.63
N THR A 62 6.23 -11.21 0.56
CA THR A 62 6.83 -9.93 0.93
C THR A 62 8.02 -9.61 0.04
N VAL A 63 8.94 -10.56 -0.15
CA VAL A 63 10.10 -10.40 -1.02
C VAL A 63 9.69 -10.14 -2.47
N VAL A 64 8.67 -10.83 -2.98
CA VAL A 64 8.16 -10.63 -4.35
C VAL A 64 7.55 -9.24 -4.51
N VAL A 65 6.71 -8.79 -3.57
CA VAL A 65 6.08 -7.47 -3.62
C VAL A 65 7.13 -6.36 -3.54
N LEU A 66 8.07 -6.45 -2.60
CA LEU A 66 9.15 -5.47 -2.47
C LEU A 66 10.07 -5.50 -3.70
N GLY A 67 10.41 -6.68 -4.21
CA GLY A 67 11.22 -6.83 -5.41
C GLY A 67 10.58 -6.21 -6.63
N LEU A 68 9.28 -6.47 -6.87
CA LEU A 68 8.50 -5.82 -7.92
C LEU A 68 8.43 -4.30 -7.72
N GLY A 69 8.28 -3.84 -6.48
CA GLY A 69 8.31 -2.42 -6.15
C GLY A 69 9.64 -1.76 -6.51
N VAL A 70 10.76 -2.37 -6.14
CA VAL A 70 12.11 -1.86 -6.47
C VAL A 70 12.36 -1.88 -7.97
N VAL A 71 12.07 -2.99 -8.65
CA VAL A 71 12.23 -3.10 -10.10
C VAL A 71 11.33 -2.09 -10.82
N GLY A 72 10.07 -1.95 -10.39
CA GLY A 72 9.13 -0.98 -10.92
C GLY A 72 9.57 0.46 -10.69
N PHE A 73 10.13 0.78 -9.52
CA PHE A 73 10.71 2.08 -9.22
C PHE A 73 11.88 2.42 -10.16
N PHE A 74 12.84 1.52 -10.31
CA PHE A 74 13.98 1.75 -11.22
C PHE A 74 13.54 1.80 -12.69
N LEU A 75 12.59 0.97 -13.08
CA LEU A 75 12.02 1.02 -14.43
C LEU A 75 11.28 2.35 -14.66
N TYR A 76 10.54 2.84 -13.66
CA TYR A 76 9.89 4.14 -13.72
C TYR A 76 10.91 5.28 -13.80
N ASP A 77 11.93 5.26 -12.95
CA ASP A 77 13.01 6.25 -12.94
C ASP A 77 13.71 6.31 -14.30
N ALA A 78 14.12 5.15 -14.83
CA ALA A 78 14.71 5.05 -16.15
C ALA A 78 13.74 5.49 -17.26
N SER A 79 12.48 5.07 -17.23
CA SER A 79 11.52 5.38 -18.30
C SER A 79 10.94 6.79 -18.23
N THR A 80 10.97 7.45 -17.09
CA THR A 80 10.38 8.79 -16.90
C THR A 80 11.44 9.88 -17.02
N TYR A 81 12.66 9.63 -16.55
CA TYR A 81 13.74 10.62 -16.57
C TYR A 81 14.81 10.37 -17.65
N HIS A 82 14.59 9.46 -18.62
CA HIS A 82 15.53 9.26 -19.74
C HIS A 82 15.68 10.47 -20.68
N LEU A 83 14.76 11.44 -20.61
CA LEU A 83 14.54 12.44 -21.67
C LEU A 83 15.65 13.49 -21.83
N HIS A 84 16.67 13.51 -20.96
CA HIS A 84 17.80 14.44 -21.07
C HIS A 84 19.16 13.75 -20.97
N SER A 85 19.26 12.50 -21.42
CA SER A 85 20.55 11.85 -21.71
C SER A 85 21.08 12.17 -23.12
N SER A 86 20.51 13.18 -23.80
CA SER A 86 21.28 13.89 -24.80
C SER A 86 22.44 14.56 -24.07
N GLN A 87 23.56 13.86 -24.02
CA GLN A 87 24.88 14.45 -23.97
C GLN A 87 25.11 15.29 -25.24
N MET A 88 24.22 16.25 -25.50
CA MET A 88 24.62 17.43 -26.20
C MET A 88 25.48 18.15 -25.20
N ASP A 89 26.77 18.22 -25.52
CA ASP A 89 27.68 19.18 -24.94
C ASP A 89 26.94 20.52 -24.95
N VAL A 90 26.42 20.94 -23.80
CA VAL A 90 25.69 22.18 -23.69
C VAL A 90 26.76 23.24 -23.86
N ASP A 91 26.73 23.92 -25.00
CA ASP A 91 27.73 24.93 -25.35
C ASP A 91 27.42 26.18 -24.50
N ILE A 92 27.84 26.13 -23.23
CA ILE A 92 27.63 27.20 -22.28
C ILE A 92 28.71 28.25 -22.53
N ALA A 93 28.29 29.49 -22.75
CA ALA A 93 29.21 30.61 -22.81
C ALA A 93 30.08 30.64 -21.53
N ALA A 94 31.41 30.63 -21.67
CA ALA A 94 32.34 30.63 -20.53
C ALA A 94 32.09 31.80 -19.54
N LEU A 95 31.55 32.91 -20.02
CA LEU A 95 31.15 34.07 -19.23
C LEU A 95 29.94 33.82 -18.32
N ALA A 96 29.11 32.81 -18.60
CA ALA A 96 28.04 32.38 -17.72
C ALA A 96 28.56 31.64 -16.47
N ILE A 97 29.68 30.91 -16.60
CA ILE A 97 30.30 30.17 -15.49
C ILE A 97 31.23 31.07 -14.65
N SER A 98 31.93 31.99 -15.31
CA SER A 98 32.83 32.96 -14.67
C SER A 98 32.44 34.38 -15.05
N PRO A 99 31.37 34.92 -14.44
CA PRO A 99 30.87 36.25 -14.76
C PRO A 99 31.90 37.32 -14.42
N ARG A 100 32.05 38.31 -15.30
CA ARG A 100 32.89 39.47 -15.03
C ARG A 100 32.32 40.22 -13.84
N ARG A 101 33.18 40.68 -12.94
CA ARG A 101 32.75 41.49 -11.80
C ARG A 101 32.85 42.97 -12.11
N GLY A 102 32.00 43.77 -11.51
CA GLY A 102 32.07 45.22 -11.69
C GLY A 102 31.15 46.02 -10.77
N GLY A 103 31.14 47.33 -11.03
CA GLY A 103 30.47 48.32 -10.19
C GLY A 103 31.18 48.57 -8.85
N PRO A 104 30.69 49.53 -8.05
CA PRO A 104 31.34 49.95 -6.80
C PRO A 104 31.46 48.85 -5.73
N LYS A 105 30.58 47.83 -5.79
CA LYS A 105 30.56 46.69 -4.86
C LYS A 105 31.19 45.42 -5.45
N ASN A 106 31.83 45.53 -6.62
CA ASN A 106 32.48 44.42 -7.31
C ASN A 106 31.60 43.16 -7.40
N LEU A 107 30.34 43.33 -7.84
CA LEU A 107 29.35 42.27 -7.93
C LEU A 107 29.47 41.55 -9.28
N PRO A 108 29.07 40.26 -9.39
CA PRO A 108 29.00 39.56 -10.67
C PRO A 108 28.04 40.28 -11.63
N ILE A 109 28.48 40.50 -12.87
CA ILE A 109 27.67 41.02 -13.96
C ILE A 109 27.31 39.84 -14.87
N LEU A 110 26.02 39.65 -15.08
CA LEU A 110 25.51 38.62 -15.97
C LEU A 110 25.48 39.16 -17.41
N GLU A 111 26.39 38.67 -18.25
CA GLU A 111 26.52 39.08 -19.65
C GLU A 111 25.88 38.09 -20.63
N SER A 112 25.93 36.81 -20.29
CA SER A 112 25.34 35.71 -21.04
C SER A 112 24.62 34.77 -20.09
N TYR A 113 23.44 34.31 -20.48
CA TYR A 113 22.69 33.31 -19.75
C TYR A 113 23.09 31.92 -20.22
N ILE A 114 22.81 30.93 -19.37
CA ILE A 114 23.12 29.52 -19.64
C ILE A 114 22.29 28.99 -20.81
N ASP A 115 21.10 29.56 -21.03
CA ASP A 115 20.11 29.15 -22.03
C ASP A 115 20.09 30.01 -23.30
N ASP A 116 20.99 31.00 -23.41
CA ASP A 116 20.98 31.94 -24.54
C ASP A 116 21.16 31.24 -25.90
N ASP A 117 21.75 30.04 -25.93
CA ASP A 117 22.02 29.26 -27.14
C ASP A 117 21.11 28.02 -27.30
N ASP A 118 20.15 27.79 -26.39
CA ASP A 118 19.28 26.60 -26.39
C ASP A 118 18.21 26.63 -27.50
N THR A 119 17.80 27.83 -27.95
CA THR A 119 16.81 27.97 -29.03
C THR A 119 17.16 29.11 -30.00
N GLU A 120 16.71 28.98 -31.25
CA GLU A 120 16.81 30.04 -32.27
C GLU A 120 16.24 31.39 -31.78
N GLU A 121 15.20 31.37 -30.95
CA GLU A 121 14.57 32.57 -30.41
C GLU A 121 15.44 33.26 -29.35
N MET A 122 16.04 32.48 -28.44
CA MET A 122 16.95 33.00 -27.40
C MET A 122 18.26 33.51 -28.02
N ARG A 123 18.78 32.82 -29.03
CA ARG A 123 19.98 33.23 -29.77
C ARG A 123 19.81 34.58 -30.46
N ARG A 124 18.61 34.88 -30.97
CA ARG A 124 18.27 36.18 -31.57
C ARG A 124 18.19 37.29 -30.53
N GLN A 125 17.88 36.96 -29.29
CA GLN A 125 17.72 37.92 -28.18
C GLN A 125 18.99 38.11 -27.34
N LYS A 126 20.04 37.30 -27.56
CA LYS A 126 21.34 37.37 -26.87
C LYS A 126 21.96 38.77 -26.86
N ASN A 127 21.91 39.49 -28.00
CA ASN A 127 22.50 40.82 -28.15
C ASN A 127 21.59 41.98 -27.68
N LYS A 128 20.38 41.68 -27.20
CA LYS A 128 19.43 42.71 -26.78
C LYS A 128 19.88 43.28 -25.43
N PRO A 129 19.97 44.62 -25.27
CA PRO A 129 20.32 45.22 -23.99
C PRO A 129 19.25 44.87 -22.94
N ARG A 130 19.69 44.30 -21.81
CA ARG A 130 18.81 43.93 -20.68
C ARG A 130 19.00 44.94 -19.56
N LEU A 131 17.89 45.46 -19.03
CA LEU A 131 17.91 46.35 -17.86
C LEU A 131 17.97 45.49 -16.60
N VAL A 132 19.04 45.62 -15.82
CA VAL A 132 19.19 44.95 -14.52
C VAL A 132 19.10 46.01 -13.43
N VAL A 133 18.09 45.90 -12.57
CA VAL A 133 17.92 46.80 -11.42
C VAL A 133 18.55 46.14 -10.20
N LEU A 134 19.68 46.68 -9.75
CA LEU A 134 20.36 46.23 -8.53
C LEU A 134 19.94 47.13 -7.36
N GLY A 135 18.93 46.70 -6.60
CA GLY A 135 18.53 47.36 -5.37
C GLY A 135 17.07 47.79 -5.33
N GLY A 136 16.34 47.20 -4.39
CA GLY A 136 14.99 47.57 -3.98
C GLY A 136 14.67 46.75 -2.74
N GLY A 137 15.28 47.11 -1.61
CA GLY A 137 15.07 46.41 -0.33
C GLY A 137 13.59 46.41 0.04
N TRP A 138 13.17 45.39 0.79
CA TRP A 138 11.81 45.26 1.33
C TRP A 138 11.64 45.90 2.72
N GLU A 139 12.62 46.67 3.19
CA GLU A 139 12.60 47.32 4.51
C GLU A 139 12.52 48.83 4.32
N GLY A 140 11.36 49.38 4.68
CA GLY A 140 11.10 50.79 4.95
C GLY A 140 10.28 50.88 6.22
#